data_AF-A0A2N3PWX4-F1
#
_entry.id   AF-A0A2N3PWX4-F1
#
_cell.length_a   1.000
_cell.length_b   1.000
_cell.length_c   1.000
_cell.angle_alpha   90.00
_cell.angle_beta   90.00
_cell.angle_gamma   90.00
#
_symmetry.space_group_name_H-M   'P 1'
#
loop_
_entity.id
_entity.type
_entity.pdbx_description
1 polymer ?
#
loop_
_entity_poly.entity_id
_entity_poly.type
_entity_poly.pdbx_seq_one_letter_code
_entity_poly.pdbx_strand_id
1 'polypeptide(L)'
;MTDTDLHRFLTPALLRETLQAAGYRVGEAKGADGVPVLSSATNGLGFELRLFNPLPDEDDGTPPGVARFADATFRTAFQVRGELPLALVNGWNATHRFARLQLAGGSGAPDGWLIFDMDVVGLGGVTSGNLRAHVEIWDRLLQELLAWLRAELPKLAKAAPVAEPAAEASAA
;
A
#
# COMPACT_ATOMS: atom_id res chain seq x y z
N MET A 1 -27.03 -22.72 7.76
CA MET A 1 -25.82 -22.12 8.36
C MET A 1 -24.71 -22.35 7.38
N THR A 2 -24.25 -21.32 6.68
CA THR A 2 -23.01 -21.39 5.91
C THR A 2 -21.88 -21.44 6.92
N ASP A 3 -21.08 -22.50 6.85
CA ASP A 3 -19.88 -22.64 7.66
C ASP A 3 -18.98 -21.44 7.40
N THR A 4 -18.69 -20.66 8.44
CA THR A 4 -17.86 -19.46 8.31
C THR A 4 -16.44 -19.89 8.55
N ASP A 5 -15.72 -20.18 7.47
CA ASP A 5 -14.31 -20.53 7.53
C ASP A 5 -13.52 -19.39 8.20
N LEU A 6 -12.90 -19.71 9.35
CA LEU A 6 -12.24 -18.75 10.23
C LEU A 6 -10.72 -18.99 10.20
N HIS A 7 -10.00 -18.05 9.62
CA HIS A 7 -8.55 -18.03 9.50
C HIS A 7 -7.94 -17.32 10.72
N ARG A 8 -7.20 -18.03 11.57
CA ARG A 8 -6.59 -17.47 12.79
C ARG A 8 -5.33 -16.65 12.55
N PHE A 9 -4.75 -16.82 11.37
CA PHE A 9 -3.50 -16.20 10.92
C PHE A 9 -3.53 -16.08 9.40
N LEU A 10 -2.59 -15.31 8.86
CA LEU A 10 -2.40 -15.19 7.43
C LEU A 10 -1.32 -16.16 6.95
N THR A 11 -1.52 -16.70 5.76
CA THR A 11 -0.50 -17.45 5.02
C THR A 11 -0.39 -16.87 3.61
N PRO A 12 0.78 -16.99 2.93
CA PRO A 12 0.91 -16.58 1.54
C PRO A 12 -0.11 -17.27 0.62
N ALA A 13 -0.44 -18.55 0.87
CA ALA A 13 -1.43 -19.30 0.11
C ALA A 13 -2.84 -18.72 0.26
N LEU A 14 -3.28 -18.46 1.50
CA LEU A 14 -4.59 -17.87 1.78
C LEU A 14 -4.78 -16.51 1.11
N LEU A 15 -3.76 -15.65 1.19
CA LEU A 15 -3.80 -14.32 0.58
C LEU A 15 -3.80 -14.39 -0.95
N ARG A 16 -3.01 -15.30 -1.53
CA ARG A 16 -3.01 -15.58 -2.97
C ARG A 16 -4.39 -16.04 -3.45
N GLU A 17 -5.00 -17.00 -2.76
CA GLU A 17 -6.33 -17.51 -3.08
C GLU A 17 -7.40 -16.42 -2.97
N THR A 18 -7.33 -15.60 -1.92
CA THR A 18 -8.23 -14.44 -1.73
C THR A 18 -8.13 -13.46 -2.90
N LEU A 19 -6.92 -13.11 -3.32
CA LEU A 19 -6.68 -12.22 -4.47
C LEU A 19 -7.18 -12.85 -5.78
N GLN A 20 -6.87 -14.12 -6.03
CA GLN A 20 -7.30 -14.84 -7.23
C GLN A 20 -8.83 -14.95 -7.31
N ALA A 21 -9.51 -15.21 -6.18
CA ALA A 21 -10.96 -15.23 -6.10
C ALA A 21 -11.60 -13.86 -6.39
N ALA A 22 -10.87 -12.77 -6.15
CA ALA A 22 -11.25 -11.42 -6.54
C ALA A 22 -10.89 -11.07 -8.01
N GLY A 23 -10.34 -12.01 -8.78
CA GLY A 23 -10.02 -11.85 -10.20
C GLY A 23 -8.61 -11.37 -10.50
N TYR A 24 -7.75 -11.25 -9.48
CA TYR A 24 -6.37 -10.81 -9.67
C TYR A 24 -5.46 -11.91 -10.20
N ARG A 25 -4.51 -11.52 -11.05
CA ARG A 25 -3.32 -12.35 -11.33
C ARG A 25 -2.30 -12.10 -10.23
N VAL A 26 -1.75 -13.16 -9.65
CA VAL A 26 -0.83 -13.07 -8.52
C VAL A 26 0.52 -13.67 -8.88
N GLY A 27 1.57 -12.86 -8.79
CA GLY A 27 2.95 -13.30 -8.77
C GLY A 27 3.43 -13.50 -7.32
N GLU A 28 4.44 -14.33 -7.14
CA GLU A 28 5.13 -14.47 -5.85
C GLU A 28 6.63 -14.37 -6.08
N ALA A 29 7.30 -13.62 -5.21
CA ALA A 29 8.75 -13.50 -5.16
C ALA A 29 9.22 -13.64 -3.72
N LYS A 30 10.49 -13.99 -3.54
CA LYS A 30 11.11 -14.02 -2.22
C LYS A 30 11.55 -12.60 -1.85
N GLY A 31 11.08 -12.10 -0.71
CA GLY A 31 11.52 -10.82 -0.13
C GLY A 31 12.98 -10.86 0.31
N ALA A 32 13.55 -9.69 0.61
CA ALA A 32 14.94 -9.56 1.06
C ALA A 32 15.20 -10.23 2.41
N ASP A 33 14.18 -10.27 3.26
CA ASP A 33 14.11 -10.99 4.54
C ASP A 33 13.79 -12.49 4.38
N GLY A 34 13.57 -12.94 3.14
CA GLY A 34 13.19 -14.31 2.83
C GLY A 34 11.70 -14.62 2.95
N VAL A 35 10.87 -13.67 3.38
CA VAL A 35 9.41 -13.82 3.47
C VAL A 35 8.80 -13.66 2.07
N PRO A 36 7.81 -14.49 1.68
CA PRO A 36 7.13 -14.32 0.40
C PRO A 36 6.47 -12.95 0.27
N VAL A 37 6.65 -12.31 -0.89
CA VAL A 37 5.95 -11.10 -1.30
C VAL A 37 5.05 -11.47 -2.47
N LEU A 38 3.75 -11.23 -2.33
CA LEU A 38 2.80 -11.40 -3.41
C LEU A 38 2.71 -10.09 -4.20
N SER A 39 2.63 -10.16 -5.52
CA SER A 39 2.48 -8.99 -6.38
C SER A 39 1.29 -9.15 -7.32
N SER A 40 0.60 -8.05 -7.58
CA SER A 40 -0.51 -7.98 -8.51
C SER A 40 -0.68 -6.58 -9.07
N ALA A 41 -1.74 -6.34 -9.84
CA ALA A 41 -2.06 -5.02 -10.35
C ALA A 41 -3.58 -4.82 -10.44
N THR A 42 -4.03 -3.60 -10.13
CA THR A 42 -5.39 -3.11 -10.41
C THR A 42 -5.31 -1.82 -11.20
N ASN A 43 -6.20 -1.62 -12.18
CA ASN A 43 -6.29 -0.36 -12.95
C ASN A 43 -4.96 0.13 -13.55
N GLY A 44 -4.07 -0.80 -13.92
CA GLY A 44 -2.73 -0.49 -14.45
C GLY A 44 -1.67 -0.11 -13.39
N LEU A 45 -2.01 -0.17 -12.11
CA LEU A 45 -1.09 0.07 -10.99
C LEU A 45 -0.68 -1.24 -10.33
N GLY A 46 0.63 -1.47 -10.31
CA GLY A 46 1.21 -2.57 -9.56
C GLY A 46 1.09 -2.34 -8.05
N PHE A 47 0.83 -3.40 -7.31
CA PHE A 47 0.88 -3.42 -5.86
C PHE A 47 1.47 -4.74 -5.36
N GLU A 48 1.92 -4.70 -4.12
CA GLU A 48 2.46 -5.84 -3.40
C GLU A 48 1.63 -6.10 -2.14
N LEU A 49 1.65 -7.34 -1.67
CA LEU A 49 1.14 -7.74 -0.37
C LEU A 49 2.29 -8.39 0.39
N ARG A 50 2.68 -7.77 1.50
CA ARG A 50 3.83 -8.15 2.32
C ARG A 50 3.33 -8.65 3.66
N LEU A 51 3.77 -9.83 4.08
CA LEU A 51 3.39 -10.41 5.37
C LEU A 51 4.39 -10.00 6.45
N PHE A 52 3.91 -9.77 7.66
CA PHE A 52 4.73 -9.35 8.80
C PHE A 52 4.34 -10.12 10.07
N ASN A 53 5.16 -9.96 11.12
CA ASN A 53 4.91 -10.53 12.44
C ASN A 53 4.68 -12.06 12.37
N PRO A 54 5.74 -12.83 12.04
CA PRO A 54 5.65 -14.28 11.96
C PRO A 54 5.23 -14.88 13.31
N LEU A 55 4.36 -15.86 13.25
CA LEU A 55 3.86 -16.59 14.42
C LEU A 55 4.60 -17.91 14.58
N PRO A 56 4.77 -18.40 15.82
CA PRO A 56 5.30 -19.74 16.05
C PRO A 56 4.36 -20.79 15.46
N ASP A 57 4.91 -21.97 15.17
CA ASP A 57 4.07 -23.14 14.87
C ASP A 57 3.26 -23.52 16.11
N GLU A 58 1.95 -23.70 15.92
CA GLU A 58 1.03 -24.17 16.96
C GLU A 58 0.42 -25.53 16.58
N ASP A 59 0.09 -26.33 17.60
CA ASP A 59 -0.63 -27.60 17.47
C ASP A 59 -2.14 -27.34 17.36
N ASP A 60 -2.54 -26.72 16.24
CA ASP A 60 -3.91 -26.29 15.95
C ASP A 60 -4.52 -26.98 14.72
N GLY A 61 -3.89 -28.08 14.26
CA GLY A 61 -4.29 -28.82 13.07
C GLY A 61 -3.77 -28.24 11.75
N THR A 62 -3.02 -27.14 11.79
CA THR A 62 -2.31 -26.61 10.61
C THR A 62 -1.11 -27.51 10.27
N PRO A 63 -0.87 -27.85 8.99
CA PRO A 63 0.28 -28.66 8.61
C PRO A 63 1.61 -28.03 9.07
N PRO A 64 2.57 -28.85 9.56
CA PRO A 64 3.87 -28.35 10.00
C PRO A 64 4.64 -27.71 8.83
N GLY A 65 5.37 -26.63 9.13
CA GLY A 65 6.19 -25.90 8.14
C GLY A 65 5.44 -24.89 7.28
N VAL A 66 4.15 -24.65 7.53
CA VAL A 66 3.39 -23.55 6.91
C VAL A 66 3.73 -22.25 7.63
N ALA A 67 4.33 -21.29 6.91
CA ALA A 67 4.63 -19.99 7.49
C ALA A 67 3.35 -19.21 7.83
N ARG A 68 3.23 -18.76 9.08
CA ARG A 68 2.06 -18.09 9.65
C ARG A 68 2.42 -16.67 10.06
N PHE A 69 1.52 -15.73 9.84
CA PHE A 69 1.75 -14.30 10.06
C PHE A 69 0.53 -13.66 10.73
N ALA A 70 0.77 -12.70 11.62
CA ALA A 70 -0.29 -11.99 12.32
C ALA A 70 -1.01 -10.98 11.40
N ASP A 71 -0.26 -10.37 10.47
CA ASP A 71 -0.76 -9.30 9.61
C ASP A 71 0.01 -9.22 8.28
N ALA A 72 -0.52 -8.40 7.38
CA ALA A 72 0.06 -8.10 6.09
C ALA A 72 -0.29 -6.66 5.68
N THR A 73 0.48 -6.09 4.77
CA THR A 73 0.26 -4.74 4.24
C THR A 73 0.15 -4.79 2.71
N PHE A 74 -0.94 -4.26 2.18
CA PHE A 74 -1.03 -3.87 0.77
C PHE A 74 -0.20 -2.62 0.55
N ARG A 75 0.66 -2.64 -0.46
CA ARG A 75 1.58 -1.54 -0.77
C ARG A 75 1.59 -1.23 -2.26
N THR A 76 1.47 0.05 -2.61
CA THR A 76 1.92 0.55 -3.91
C THR A 76 2.87 1.72 -3.72
N ALA A 77 3.73 1.97 -4.70
CA ALA A 77 4.70 3.05 -4.65
C ALA A 77 4.74 3.80 -5.98
N PHE A 78 4.75 5.12 -5.88
CA PHE A 78 4.86 6.03 -7.02
C PHE A 78 6.22 6.72 -6.94
N GLN A 79 6.95 6.70 -8.05
CA GLN A 79 8.14 7.52 -8.17
C GLN A 79 7.71 8.99 -8.25
N VAL A 80 8.21 9.81 -7.32
CA VAL A 80 7.99 11.25 -7.34
C VAL A 80 9.03 11.84 -8.29
N ARG A 81 8.58 12.70 -9.20
CA ARG A 81 9.47 13.52 -10.03
C ARG A 81 9.44 14.95 -9.52
N GLY A 82 10.53 15.40 -8.92
CA GLY A 82 10.63 16.69 -8.26
C GLY A 82 10.19 16.64 -6.80
N GLU A 83 9.82 17.78 -6.24
CA GLU A 83 9.51 17.90 -4.81
C GLU A 83 8.01 17.70 -4.54
N LEU A 84 7.68 16.81 -3.60
CA LEU A 84 6.32 16.65 -3.10
C LEU A 84 6.20 17.24 -1.68
N PRO A 85 5.36 18.27 -1.46
CA PRO A 85 5.19 18.86 -0.14
C PRO A 85 4.59 17.87 0.87
N LEU A 86 5.16 17.81 2.07
CA LEU A 86 4.61 16.99 3.17
C LEU A 86 3.17 17.36 3.54
N ALA A 87 2.77 18.62 3.33
CA ALA A 87 1.39 19.07 3.57
C ALA A 87 0.36 18.29 2.74
N LEU A 88 0.72 17.88 1.51
CA LEU A 88 -0.13 17.05 0.67
C LEU A 88 -0.36 15.68 1.36
N VAL A 89 0.74 14.99 1.68
CA VAL A 89 0.73 13.67 2.36
C VAL A 89 -0.07 13.71 3.66
N ASN A 90 0.16 14.74 4.48
CA ASN A 90 -0.56 14.93 5.73
C ASN A 90 -2.05 15.21 5.51
N GLY A 91 -2.40 15.93 4.44
CA GLY A 91 -3.79 16.18 4.05
C GLY A 91 -4.55 14.88 3.79
N TRP A 92 -3.96 13.94 3.05
CA TRP A 92 -4.53 12.60 2.87
C TRP A 92 -4.69 11.89 4.20
N ASN A 93 -3.61 11.78 4.98
CA ASN A 93 -3.60 11.03 6.25
C ASN A 93 -4.58 11.59 7.29
N ALA A 94 -4.84 12.90 7.27
CA ALA A 94 -5.80 13.56 8.16
C ALA A 94 -7.26 13.35 7.74
N THR A 95 -7.53 13.14 6.45
CA THR A 95 -8.90 13.10 5.90
C THR A 95 -9.38 11.68 5.57
N HIS A 96 -8.46 10.74 5.37
CA HIS A 96 -8.77 9.36 5.01
C HIS A 96 -8.41 8.39 6.14
N ARG A 97 -9.16 7.28 6.20
CA ARG A 97 -8.90 6.17 7.11
C ARG A 97 -8.48 4.94 6.32
N PHE A 98 -8.00 3.93 7.03
CA PHE A 98 -7.63 2.61 6.53
C PHE A 98 -6.36 2.54 5.67
N ALA A 99 -5.92 3.63 5.05
CA ALA A 99 -4.62 3.68 4.38
C ALA A 99 -3.81 4.95 4.68
N ARG A 100 -2.49 4.85 4.51
CA ARG A 100 -1.53 5.90 4.80
C ARG A 100 -0.61 6.16 3.64
N LEU A 101 -0.33 7.45 3.42
CA LEU A 101 0.73 7.90 2.53
C LEU A 101 1.97 8.24 3.35
N GLN A 102 3.13 7.90 2.81
CA GLN A 102 4.43 8.34 3.32
C GLN A 102 5.39 8.64 2.17
N LEU A 103 6.33 9.56 2.42
CA LEU A 103 7.44 9.83 1.51
C LEU A 103 8.70 9.12 2.00
N ALA A 104 9.26 8.28 1.15
CA ALA A 104 10.58 7.68 1.33
C ALA A 104 11.60 8.39 0.43
N GLY A 105 12.85 8.53 0.90
CA GLY A 105 13.90 9.26 0.19
C GLY A 105 14.04 10.74 0.57
N GLY A 106 13.22 11.25 1.51
CA GLY A 106 13.30 12.61 2.05
C GLY A 106 12.41 13.63 1.32
N SER A 107 11.91 14.63 2.06
CA SER A 107 11.18 15.76 1.49
C SER A 107 12.14 16.64 0.69
N GLY A 108 11.82 16.93 -0.58
CA GLY A 108 12.67 17.75 -1.46
C GLY A 108 13.73 16.96 -2.23
N ALA A 109 13.80 15.64 -2.10
CA ALA A 109 14.67 14.83 -2.94
C ALA A 109 14.04 14.65 -4.33
N PRO A 110 14.79 14.88 -5.43
CA PRO A 110 14.25 14.79 -6.80
C PRO A 110 13.76 13.40 -7.20
N ASP A 111 14.16 12.36 -6.46
CA ASP A 111 13.90 10.94 -6.71
C ASP A 111 13.28 10.21 -5.49
N GLY A 112 12.36 10.89 -4.80
CA GLY A 112 11.61 10.29 -3.69
C GLY A 112 10.56 9.27 -4.16
N TRP A 113 10.06 8.47 -3.22
CA TRP A 113 8.94 7.55 -3.43
C TRP A 113 7.76 7.94 -2.56
N LEU A 114 6.60 8.12 -3.18
CA LEU A 114 5.34 8.20 -2.47
C LEU A 114 4.80 6.78 -2.31
N ILE A 115 4.80 6.28 -1.09
CA ILE A 115 4.33 4.93 -0.77
C ILE A 115 2.93 5.05 -0.17
N PHE A 116 2.04 4.16 -0.59
CA PHE A 116 0.69 4.04 -0.10
C PHE A 116 0.47 2.65 0.47
N ASP A 117 0.12 2.58 1.75
CA ASP A 117 -0.03 1.34 2.51
C ASP A 117 -1.42 1.20 3.11
N MET A 118 -1.97 -0.01 3.08
CA MET A 118 -3.16 -0.44 3.81
C MET A 118 -2.87 -1.73 4.57
N ASP A 119 -2.99 -1.70 5.89
CA ASP A 119 -2.72 -2.86 6.74
C ASP A 119 -3.93 -3.78 6.88
N VAL A 120 -3.66 -5.08 7.05
CA VAL A 120 -4.62 -6.16 7.25
C VAL A 120 -4.17 -6.98 8.44
N VAL A 121 -5.00 -7.09 9.46
CA VAL A 121 -4.73 -7.94 10.62
C VAL A 121 -5.52 -9.24 10.47
N GLY A 122 -4.82 -10.38 10.48
CA GLY A 122 -5.44 -11.71 10.53
C GLY A 122 -5.48 -12.30 11.94
N LEU A 123 -4.61 -11.83 12.83
CA LEU A 123 -4.53 -12.29 14.21
C LEU A 123 -5.86 -12.06 14.95
N GLY A 124 -6.31 -13.07 15.68
CA GLY A 124 -7.59 -13.05 16.39
C GLY A 124 -8.76 -13.65 15.60
N GLY A 125 -8.53 -14.04 14.35
CA GLY A 125 -9.53 -14.73 13.54
C GLY A 125 -10.25 -13.81 12.56
N VAL A 126 -10.10 -14.11 11.27
CA VAL A 126 -10.79 -13.42 10.18
C VAL A 126 -11.49 -14.42 9.28
N THR A 127 -12.62 -14.03 8.73
CA THR A 127 -13.35 -14.89 7.78
C THR A 127 -12.85 -14.68 6.36
N SER A 128 -13.06 -15.64 5.46
CA SER A 128 -12.77 -15.44 4.03
C SER A 128 -13.51 -14.22 3.45
N GLY A 129 -14.73 -13.96 3.94
CA GLY A 129 -15.50 -12.76 3.59
C GLY A 129 -14.83 -11.46 4.06
N ASN A 130 -14.23 -11.45 5.26
CA ASN A 130 -13.47 -10.31 5.76
C ASN A 130 -12.22 -10.05 4.91
N LEU A 131 -11.47 -11.09 4.53
CA LEU A 131 -10.29 -10.93 3.68
C LEU A 131 -10.65 -10.41 2.29
N ARG A 132 -11.73 -10.92 1.71
CA ARG A 132 -12.28 -10.37 0.46
C ARG A 132 -12.65 -8.88 0.60
N ALA A 133 -13.29 -8.50 1.70
CA ALA A 133 -13.64 -7.10 1.96
C ALA A 133 -12.40 -6.20 2.01
N HIS A 134 -11.26 -6.67 2.55
CA HIS A 134 -10.00 -5.91 2.51
C HIS A 134 -9.51 -5.69 1.07
N VAL A 135 -9.63 -6.70 0.20
CA VAL A 135 -9.28 -6.54 -1.24
C VAL A 135 -10.18 -5.51 -1.93
N GLU A 136 -11.48 -5.50 -1.62
CA GLU A 136 -12.44 -4.54 -2.17
C GLU A 136 -12.18 -3.11 -1.63
N ILE A 137 -11.85 -2.98 -0.35
CA ILE A 137 -11.45 -1.71 0.27
C ILE A 137 -10.16 -1.18 -0.37
N TRP A 138 -9.16 -2.04 -0.58
CA TRP A 138 -7.91 -1.68 -1.26
C TRP A 138 -8.15 -1.05 -2.63
N ASP A 139 -8.98 -1.71 -3.46
CA ASP A 139 -9.27 -1.20 -4.81
C ASP A 139 -9.97 0.17 -4.75
N ARG A 140 -10.94 0.34 -3.84
CA ARG A 140 -11.63 1.62 -3.67
C ARG A 140 -10.70 2.73 -3.16
N LEU A 141 -9.83 2.42 -2.21
CA LEU A 141 -8.84 3.36 -1.66
C LEU A 141 -7.83 3.80 -2.72
N LEU A 142 -7.39 2.90 -3.61
CA LEU A 142 -6.55 3.26 -4.75
C LEU A 142 -7.25 4.21 -5.72
N GLN A 143 -8.51 3.93 -6.05
CA GLN A 143 -9.28 4.83 -6.93
C GLN A 143 -9.45 6.23 -6.30
N GLU A 144 -9.74 6.27 -5.00
CA GLU A 144 -9.87 7.52 -4.24
C GLU A 144 -8.54 8.29 -4.18
N LEU A 145 -7.43 7.59 -3.93
CA LEU A 145 -6.08 8.19 -3.95
C LEU A 145 -5.77 8.84 -5.29
N LEU A 146 -6.05 8.15 -6.40
CA LEU A 146 -5.79 8.70 -7.73
C LEU A 146 -6.66 9.93 -8.02
N ALA A 147 -7.94 9.88 -7.64
CA ALA A 147 -8.83 11.03 -7.78
C ALA A 147 -8.33 12.23 -6.97
N TRP A 148 -7.92 12.00 -5.72
CA TRP A 148 -7.39 13.02 -4.83
C TRP A 148 -6.07 13.62 -5.36
N LEU A 149 -5.11 12.78 -5.77
CA LEU A 149 -3.85 13.26 -6.35
C LEU A 149 -4.08 14.09 -7.61
N ARG A 150 -4.99 13.68 -8.50
CA ARG A 150 -5.36 14.45 -9.70
C ARG A 150 -5.97 15.81 -9.37
N ALA A 151 -6.70 15.92 -8.26
CA ALA A 151 -7.31 17.16 -7.82
C ALA A 151 -6.31 18.10 -7.13
N GLU A 152 -5.39 17.56 -6.31
CA GLU A 152 -4.49 18.35 -5.49
C GLU A 152 -3.18 18.75 -6.20
N LEU A 153 -2.58 17.87 -7.00
CA LEU A 153 -1.29 18.16 -7.67
C LEU A 153 -1.33 19.43 -8.53
N PRO A 154 -2.38 19.72 -9.33
CA PRO A 154 -2.44 20.96 -10.11
C PRO A 154 -2.49 22.24 -9.25
N LYS A 155 -3.00 22.16 -8.01
CA LYS A 155 -3.07 23.31 -7.10
C LYS A 155 -1.67 23.68 -6.60
N LEU A 156 -0.81 22.68 -6.38
CA LEU A 156 0.59 22.90 -6.01
C LEU A 156 1.37 23.59 -7.12
N ALA A 157 1.16 23.19 -8.38
CA ALA A 157 1.82 23.81 -9.53
C ALA A 157 1.45 25.29 -9.69
N LYS A 158 0.22 25.69 -9.34
CA LYS A 158 -0.24 27.09 -9.39
C LYS A 158 0.26 27.94 -8.22
N ALA A 159 0.61 27.30 -7.11
CA ALA A 159 1.10 27.97 -5.90
C ALA A 159 2.62 28.18 -5.90
N ALA A 160 3.36 27.52 -6.81
CA ALA A 160 4.79 27.73 -6.97
C ALA A 160 5.05 29.12 -7.58
N PRO A 161 5.80 30.01 -6.90
CA PRO A 161 6.13 31.31 -7.47
C PRO A 161 6.96 31.13 -8.74
N VAL A 162 6.56 31.80 -9.82
CA VAL A 162 7.42 31.99 -10.99
C VAL A 162 8.65 32.75 -10.48
N ALA A 163 9.80 32.10 -10.43
CA ALA A 163 11.06 32.78 -10.17
C ALA A 163 11.27 33.81 -11.28
N GLU A 164 11.07 35.07 -10.94
CA GLU A 164 11.35 36.19 -11.82
C GLU A 164 12.87 36.18 -12.10
N PRO A 165 13.32 36.16 -13.37
CA PRO A 165 14.75 36.19 -13.65
C PRO A 165 15.29 37.49 -13.08
N ALA A 166 16.26 37.39 -12.18
CA ALA A 166 16.98 38.52 -11.65
C ALA A 166 17.52 39.34 -12.84
N ALA A 167 16.91 40.51 -13.06
CA ALA A 167 17.42 41.49 -13.99
C ALA A 167 18.85 41.80 -13.55
N GLU A 168 19.83 41.45 -14.38
CA GLU A 168 21.20 41.91 -14.24
C GLU A 168 21.18 43.44 -14.14
N ALA A 169 21.35 43.91 -12.90
CA ALA A 169 21.62 45.30 -12.64
C ALA A 169 23.02 45.60 -13.19
N SER A 170 23.02 46.12 -14.42
CA SER A 170 24.09 46.90 -14.99
C SER A 170 24.40 48.12 -14.09
N ALA A 171 25.68 48.53 -14.11
CA ALA A 171 26.31 49.72 -13.53
C ALA A 171 26.77 49.58 -12.06
N ALA A 172 28.00 49.95 -11.67
CA ALA A 172 29.03 50.79 -12.30
C ALA A 172 30.45 50.40 -11.83
#